data_AF-A0A9E4GPL3-F1
#
_entry.id   AF-A0A9E4GPL3-F1
#
_cell.length_a   1.000
_cell.length_b   1.000
_cell.length_c   1.000
_cell.angle_alpha   90.00
_cell.angle_beta   90.00
_cell.angle_gamma   90.00
#
_symmetry.space_group_name_H-M   'P 1'
#
loop_
_entity.id
_entity.type
_entity.pdbx_description
1 polymer ?
#
loop_
_entity_poly.entity_id
_entity_poly.type
_entity_poly.pdbx_seq_one_letter_code
_entity_poly.pdbx_strand_id
1 'polypeptide(L)'
;MNGSKESGTQSRATIYGAHWCPDCRRCKTFMGEHGVPYEWFDILEHPELTREIQEKAGGKRVLPTIVFEDGDVLLRPTNVELARKLELTLHMNRTFWPLIIIGAGPAGLTASLFTARDGTETMVVEREAVGGNACPGLSPAHYRFRIQ
;
A
#
# COMPACT_ATOMS: atom_id res chain seq x y z
N MET A 1 16.53 18.14 26.53
CA MET A 1 16.96 17.66 25.20
C MET A 1 15.84 16.77 24.69
N ASN A 2 14.99 17.33 23.82
CA ASN A 2 13.72 16.74 23.42
C ASN A 2 13.94 15.53 22.52
N GLY A 3 13.40 14.38 22.94
CA GLY A 3 13.25 13.21 22.10
C GLY A 3 12.07 13.41 21.16
N SER A 4 12.36 13.61 19.88
CA SER A 4 11.40 13.61 18.79
C SER A 4 10.81 12.20 18.66
N LYS A 5 9.58 12.01 19.12
CA LYS A 5 8.78 10.83 18.75
C LYS A 5 8.45 10.96 17.27
N GLU A 6 9.04 10.13 16.43
CA GLU A 6 8.51 9.86 15.09
C GLU A 6 7.23 9.03 15.26
N SER A 7 6.14 9.68 15.65
CA SER A 7 4.81 9.09 15.51
C SER A 7 4.45 9.20 14.04
N GLY A 8 4.76 8.15 13.26
CA GLY A 8 4.12 7.97 11.97
C GLY A 8 2.61 7.93 12.23
N THR A 9 1.89 8.97 11.82
CA THR A 9 0.42 8.98 11.88
C THR A 9 -0.04 7.79 11.07
N GLN A 10 -0.44 6.71 11.75
CA GLN A 10 -1.03 5.57 11.07
C GLN A 10 -2.40 6.06 10.60
N SER A 11 -2.48 6.52 9.36
CA SER A 11 -3.70 7.06 8.77
C SER A 11 -4.76 5.97 8.76
N ARG A 12 -5.60 5.96 9.80
CA ARG A 12 -6.74 5.07 9.90
C ARG A 12 -7.77 5.52 8.86
N ALA A 13 -8.42 4.57 8.22
CA ALA A 13 -9.39 4.85 7.18
C ALA A 13 -10.67 4.06 7.41
N THR A 14 -11.80 4.62 7.01
CA THR A 14 -13.08 3.93 7.02
C THR A 14 -13.50 3.64 5.59
N ILE A 15 -13.69 2.37 5.26
CA ILE A 15 -14.14 1.91 3.96
C ILE A 15 -15.63 1.58 4.04
N TYR A 16 -16.40 2.31 3.26
CA TYR A 16 -17.81 2.02 3.04
C TYR A 16 -17.98 1.29 1.71
N GLY A 17 -18.61 0.13 1.77
CA GLY A 17 -18.73 -0.75 0.61
C GLY A 17 -19.87 -1.74 0.71
N ALA A 18 -19.89 -2.66 -0.24
CA ALA A 18 -20.75 -3.84 -0.24
C ALA A 18 -19.91 -5.06 -0.61
N HIS A 19 -20.20 -6.23 -0.01
CA HIS A 19 -19.41 -7.45 -0.22
C HIS A 19 -19.30 -7.90 -1.70
N TRP A 20 -20.35 -7.68 -2.50
CA TRP A 20 -20.40 -8.09 -3.90
C TRP A 20 -19.54 -7.21 -4.83
N CYS A 21 -19.17 -6.00 -4.39
CA CYS A 21 -18.46 -5.04 -5.22
C CYS A 21 -16.98 -5.45 -5.43
N PRO A 22 -16.53 -5.64 -6.70
CA PRO A 22 -15.14 -5.97 -7.00
C PRO A 22 -14.14 -4.89 -6.52
N ASP A 23 -14.47 -3.61 -6.71
CA ASP A 23 -13.60 -2.49 -6.29
C ASP A 23 -13.43 -2.44 -4.76
N CYS A 24 -14.47 -2.81 -4.00
CA CYS A 24 -14.38 -2.88 -2.54
C CYS A 24 -13.41 -3.98 -2.10
N ARG A 25 -13.45 -5.16 -2.75
CA ARG A 25 -12.48 -6.23 -2.49
C ARG A 25 -11.06 -5.78 -2.83
N ARG A 26 -10.87 -5.16 -4.00
CA ARG A 26 -9.55 -4.62 -4.41
C ARG A 26 -8.98 -3.63 -3.38
N CYS A 27 -9.78 -2.66 -2.94
CA CYS A 27 -9.31 -1.66 -1.97
C CYS A 27 -8.96 -2.29 -0.61
N LYS A 28 -9.76 -3.25 -0.12
CA LYS A 28 -9.47 -4.00 1.10
C LYS A 28 -8.16 -4.79 0.99
N THR A 29 -7.97 -5.51 -0.11
CA THR A 29 -6.73 -6.25 -0.38
C THR A 29 -5.54 -5.30 -0.37
N PHE A 30 -5.62 -4.18 -1.11
CA PHE A 30 -4.56 -3.19 -1.16
C PHE A 30 -4.21 -2.64 0.23
N MET A 31 -5.21 -2.24 1.02
CA MET A 31 -4.96 -1.72 2.38
C MET A 31 -4.38 -2.79 3.31
N GLY A 32 -4.82 -4.04 3.18
CA GLY A 32 -4.25 -5.17 3.92
C GLY A 32 -2.79 -5.48 3.54
N GLU A 33 -2.47 -5.49 2.24
CA GLU A 33 -1.12 -5.72 1.73
C GLU A 33 -0.12 -4.66 2.17
N HIS A 34 -0.58 -3.42 2.36
CA HIS A 34 0.24 -2.30 2.80
C HIS A 34 0.17 -2.03 4.32
N GLY A 35 -0.50 -2.90 5.09
CA GLY A 35 -0.58 -2.78 6.55
C GLY A 35 -1.30 -1.52 7.03
N VAL A 36 -2.20 -0.98 6.21
CA VAL A 36 -2.97 0.23 6.53
C VAL A 36 -4.18 -0.17 7.36
N PRO A 37 -4.29 0.30 8.61
CA PRO A 37 -5.44 -0.02 9.45
C PRO A 37 -6.70 0.64 8.89
N TYR A 38 -7.76 -0.15 8.71
CA TYR A 38 -9.04 0.36 8.26
C TYR A 38 -10.22 -0.28 8.99
N GLU A 39 -11.33 0.45 9.04
CA GLU A 39 -12.63 0.00 9.50
C GLU A 39 -13.54 -0.27 8.29
N TRP A 40 -14.32 -1.35 8.34
CA TRP A 40 -15.20 -1.75 7.24
C TRP A 40 -16.66 -1.63 7.65
N PHE A 41 -17.44 -0.90 6.85
CA PHE A 41 -18.89 -0.84 6.98
C PHE A 41 -19.56 -1.32 5.70
N ASP A 42 -20.42 -2.33 5.84
CA ASP A 42 -21.29 -2.74 4.74
C ASP A 42 -22.57 -1.91 4.73
N ILE A 43 -22.81 -1.22 3.62
CA ILE A 43 -24.00 -0.36 3.46
C ILE A 43 -25.32 -1.14 3.38
N LEU A 44 -25.27 -2.45 3.13
CA LEU A 44 -26.45 -3.32 3.11
C LEU A 44 -26.90 -3.68 4.52
N GLU A 45 -25.95 -3.82 5.46
CA GLU A 45 -26.22 -4.09 6.87
C GLU A 45 -26.57 -2.82 7.64
N HIS A 46 -26.03 -1.68 7.19
CA HIS A 46 -26.18 -0.37 7.82
C HIS A 46 -26.78 0.68 6.86
N PRO A 47 -28.07 0.58 6.51
CA PRO A 47 -28.73 1.52 5.60
C PRO A 47 -28.75 2.96 6.13
N GLU A 48 -28.64 3.17 7.45
CA GLU A 48 -28.51 4.47 8.09
C GLU A 48 -27.26 5.23 7.67
N LEU A 49 -26.13 4.53 7.47
CA LEU A 49 -24.86 5.13 7.06
C LEU A 49 -24.88 5.57 5.59
N THR A 50 -25.77 4.98 4.79
CA THR A 50 -25.88 5.25 3.35
C THR A 50 -26.18 6.72 3.05
N ARG A 51 -26.90 7.42 3.93
CA ARG A 51 -27.23 8.83 3.78
C ARG A 51 -26.04 9.73 4.09
N GLU A 52 -25.32 9.46 5.18
CA GLU A 52 -24.10 10.17 5.56
C GLU A 52 -23.00 10.02 4.50
N ILE A 53 -22.83 8.80 3.97
CA ILE A 53 -21.86 8.53 2.89
C ILE A 53 -22.23 9.30 1.63
N GLN A 54 -23.52 9.38 1.27
CA GLN A 54 -23.96 10.17 0.12
C GLN A 54 -23.62 11.65 0.29
N GLU A 55 -23.82 12.20 1.48
CA GLU A 55 -23.46 13.59 1.77
C GLU A 55 -21.95 13.80 1.63
N LYS A 56 -21.14 12.91 2.24
CA LYS A 56 -19.66 12.94 2.13
C LYS A 56 -19.15 12.71 0.70
N ALA A 57 -19.88 11.95 -0.12
CA ALA A 57 -19.57 11.68 -1.52
C ALA A 57 -20.12 12.73 -2.50
N GLY A 58 -20.63 13.87 -2.01
CA GLY A 58 -21.16 14.94 -2.85
C GLY A 58 -22.44 14.54 -3.60
N GLY A 59 -23.30 13.75 -2.94
CA GLY A 59 -24.58 13.25 -3.46
C GLY A 59 -24.48 12.01 -4.35
N LYS A 60 -23.28 11.46 -4.57
CA LYS A 60 -23.07 10.32 -5.47
C LYS A 60 -23.08 9.01 -4.69
N ARG A 61 -23.89 8.04 -5.15
CA ARG A 61 -23.84 6.64 -4.67
C ARG A 61 -22.71 5.88 -5.36
N VAL A 62 -21.48 6.10 -4.92
CA VAL A 62 -20.28 5.46 -5.50
C VAL A 62 -19.59 4.62 -4.44
N LEU A 63 -19.37 3.35 -4.76
CA LEU A 63 -18.61 2.42 -3.91
C LEU A 63 -17.30 2.01 -4.60
N PRO A 64 -16.25 1.70 -3.82
CA PRO A 64 -16.12 2.02 -2.39
C PRO A 64 -15.98 3.53 -2.17
N THR A 65 -16.49 4.02 -1.05
CA THR A 65 -16.15 5.37 -0.54
C THR A 65 -15.22 5.19 0.65
N ILE A 66 -14.05 5.81 0.60
CA ILE A 66 -13.03 5.70 1.65
C ILE A 66 -12.85 7.06 2.28
N VAL A 67 -13.02 7.13 3.60
CA VAL A 67 -12.86 8.35 4.40
C VAL A 67 -11.62 8.19 5.26
N PHE A 68 -10.70 9.14 5.19
CA PHE A 68 -9.50 9.17 6.02
C PHE A 68 -9.73 10.03 7.27
N GLU A 69 -8.99 9.76 8.34
CA GLU A 69 -9.03 10.59 9.57
C GLU A 69 -8.72 12.07 9.31
N ASP A 70 -7.94 12.37 8.26
CA ASP A 70 -7.63 13.76 7.85
C ASP A 70 -8.84 14.51 7.25
N GLY A 71 -10.00 13.83 7.11
CA GLY A 71 -11.22 14.37 6.51
C GLY A 71 -11.31 14.20 4.99
N ASP A 72 -10.25 13.71 4.36
CA ASP A 72 -10.22 13.43 2.92
C ASP A 72 -11.12 12.24 2.56
N VAL A 73 -11.80 12.36 1.42
CA VAL A 73 -12.73 11.35 0.91
C VAL A 73 -12.31 10.94 -0.50
N LEU A 74 -12.09 9.65 -0.71
CA LEU A 74 -11.83 9.07 -2.02
C LEU A 74 -13.00 8.21 -2.50
N LEU A 75 -13.47 8.48 -3.72
CA LEU A 75 -14.59 7.80 -4.36
C LEU A 75 -14.09 6.84 -5.43
N ARG A 76 -14.31 5.54 -5.24
CA ARG A 76 -13.84 4.44 -6.10
C ARG A 76 -12.38 4.66 -6.55
N PRO A 77 -11.42 4.80 -5.62
CA PRO A 77 -10.05 5.09 -5.99
C PRO A 77 -9.36 3.90 -6.67
N THR A 78 -8.45 4.22 -7.58
CA THR A 78 -7.46 3.29 -8.12
C THR A 78 -6.37 2.98 -7.08
N ASN A 79 -5.61 1.90 -7.26
CA ASN A 79 -4.49 1.58 -6.36
C ASN A 79 -3.43 2.69 -6.38
N VAL A 80 -3.26 3.38 -7.51
CA VAL A 80 -2.33 4.50 -7.64
C VAL A 80 -2.78 5.69 -6.80
N GLU A 81 -4.07 6.01 -6.79
CA GLU A 81 -4.61 7.09 -5.96
C GLU A 81 -4.52 6.75 -4.46
N LEU A 82 -4.83 5.52 -4.08
CA LEU A 82 -4.61 5.04 -2.71
C LEU A 82 -3.14 5.13 -2.31
N ALA A 83 -2.23 4.66 -3.16
CA ALA A 83 -0.79 4.72 -2.90
C ALA A 83 -0.28 6.15 -2.72
N ARG A 84 -0.78 7.10 -3.52
CA ARG A 84 -0.42 8.52 -3.37
C ARG A 84 -0.98 9.10 -2.07
N LYS A 85 -2.26 8.83 -1.76
CA LYS A 85 -2.91 9.35 -0.56
C LYS A 85 -2.29 8.81 0.73
N LEU A 86 -1.87 7.55 0.71
CA LEU A 86 -1.20 6.87 1.82
C LEU A 86 0.31 7.12 1.84
N GLU A 87 0.82 7.98 0.95
CA GLU A 87 2.25 8.27 0.80
C GLU A 87 3.12 7.01 0.66
N LEU A 88 2.55 5.93 0.12
CA LEU A 88 3.24 4.67 -0.19
C LEU A 88 4.17 4.80 -1.41
N THR A 89 4.29 6.02 -1.95
CA THR A 89 5.18 6.30 -3.08
C THR A 89 6.62 6.40 -2.57
N LEU A 90 7.46 5.52 -3.10
CA LEU A 90 8.90 5.59 -2.88
C LEU A 90 9.47 6.92 -3.36
N HIS A 91 9.96 7.72 -2.43
CA HIS A 91 10.89 8.79 -2.75
C HIS A 91 12.29 8.20 -2.94
N MET A 92 12.64 7.90 -4.19
CA MET A 92 13.99 7.49 -4.54
C MET A 92 14.90 8.71 -4.60
N ASN A 93 15.73 8.93 -3.57
CA ASN A 93 16.68 10.04 -3.53
C ASN A 93 17.93 9.82 -4.42
N ARG A 94 17.92 8.84 -5.31
CA ARG A 94 19.04 8.49 -6.20
C ARG A 94 18.52 8.20 -7.60
N THR A 95 19.20 8.78 -8.59
CA THR A 95 18.82 8.68 -10.01
C THR A 95 19.58 7.57 -10.74
N PHE A 96 20.64 7.00 -10.17
CA PHE A 96 21.52 6.03 -10.84
C PHE A 96 21.88 4.83 -9.96
N TRP A 97 21.80 3.64 -10.57
CA TRP A 97 22.22 2.35 -10.02
C TRP A 97 23.08 1.62 -11.07
N PRO A 98 24.27 1.08 -10.69
CA PRO A 98 25.13 0.37 -11.63
C PRO A 98 24.57 -1.00 -12.04
N LEU A 99 23.69 -1.61 -11.23
CA LEU A 99 22.96 -2.82 -11.56
C LEU A 99 21.53 -2.76 -11.04
N ILE A 100 20.58 -3.20 -11.87
CA ILE A 100 19.18 -3.37 -11.50
C ILE A 100 18.77 -4.81 -11.80
N ILE A 101 18.26 -5.50 -10.78
CA ILE A 101 17.70 -6.85 -10.88
C ILE A 101 16.18 -6.74 -10.90
N ILE A 102 15.55 -7.27 -11.95
CA ILE A 102 14.09 -7.33 -12.06
C ILE A 102 13.64 -8.75 -11.67
N GLY A 103 12.93 -8.84 -10.55
CA GLY A 103 12.46 -10.07 -9.93
C GLY A 103 13.22 -10.40 -8.64
N ALA A 104 12.51 -10.52 -7.52
CA ALA A 104 13.01 -10.96 -6.20
C ALA A 104 12.61 -12.42 -5.91
N GLY A 105 12.58 -13.27 -6.92
CA GLY A 105 12.52 -14.73 -6.76
C GLY A 105 13.85 -15.33 -6.29
N PRO A 106 13.96 -16.68 -6.23
CA PRO A 106 15.18 -17.35 -5.79
C PRO A 106 16.42 -16.91 -6.58
N ALA A 107 16.29 -16.76 -7.90
CA ALA A 107 17.39 -16.32 -8.77
C ALA A 107 17.80 -14.87 -8.49
N GLY A 108 16.84 -13.95 -8.42
CA GLY A 108 17.12 -12.53 -8.24
C GLY A 108 17.66 -12.17 -6.86
N LEU A 109 17.14 -12.80 -5.80
CA LEU A 109 17.69 -12.65 -4.46
C LEU A 109 19.09 -13.24 -4.35
N THR A 110 19.32 -14.42 -4.96
CA THR A 110 20.66 -15.02 -4.99
C THR A 110 21.64 -14.10 -5.72
N ALA A 111 21.26 -13.56 -6.89
CA ALA A 111 22.07 -12.59 -7.61
C ALA A 111 22.36 -11.35 -6.75
N SER A 112 21.35 -10.82 -6.04
CA SER A 112 21.52 -9.67 -5.15
C SER A 112 22.54 -9.94 -4.03
N LEU A 113 22.53 -11.15 -3.46
CA LEU A 113 23.48 -11.56 -2.42
C LEU A 113 24.92 -11.60 -2.94
N PHE A 114 25.13 -12.11 -4.16
CA PHE A 114 26.46 -12.13 -4.78
C PHE A 114 26.95 -10.71 -5.14
N THR A 115 26.07 -9.86 -5.64
CA THR A 115 26.43 -8.47 -5.97
C THR A 115 26.74 -7.64 -4.73
N ALA A 116 26.04 -7.89 -3.61
CA ALA A 116 26.33 -7.26 -2.32
C ALA A 116 27.73 -7.66 -1.80
N ARG A 117 28.13 -8.91 -2.00
CA ARG A 117 29.48 -9.40 -1.63
C ARG A 117 30.59 -8.79 -2.47
N ASP A 118 30.33 -8.53 -3.73
CA ASP A 118 31.25 -7.87 -4.65
C ASP A 118 31.32 -6.33 -4.43
N GLY A 119 30.48 -5.79 -3.55
CA GLY A 119 30.39 -4.35 -3.29
C GLY A 119 29.65 -3.56 -4.37
N THR A 120 28.97 -4.25 -5.30
CA THR A 120 28.19 -3.61 -6.36
C THR A 120 26.83 -3.14 -5.81
N GLU A 121 26.62 -1.82 -5.78
CA GLU A 121 25.34 -1.21 -5.42
C GLU A 121 24.22 -1.71 -6.35
N THR A 122 23.29 -2.50 -5.84
CA THR A 122 22.26 -3.14 -6.67
C THR A 122 20.86 -2.83 -6.16
N MET A 123 19.95 -2.50 -7.08
CA MET A 123 18.52 -2.34 -6.79
C MET A 123 17.77 -3.59 -7.28
N VAL A 124 17.00 -4.21 -6.39
CA VAL A 124 16.08 -5.30 -6.75
C VAL A 124 14.67 -4.74 -6.82
N VAL A 125 13.98 -4.99 -7.92
CA VAL A 125 12.60 -4.58 -8.16
C VAL A 125 11.74 -5.82 -8.35
N GLU A 126 10.71 -5.98 -7.53
CA GLU A 126 9.72 -7.06 -7.64
C GLU A 126 8.32 -6.44 -7.63
N ARG A 127 7.40 -7.08 -8.34
CA ARG A 127 6.02 -6.63 -8.43
C ARG A 127 5.22 -6.98 -7.16
N GLU A 128 5.52 -8.14 -6.59
CA GLU A 128 4.80 -8.74 -5.46
C GLU A 128 5.74 -8.94 -4.25
N ALA A 129 5.40 -9.89 -3.37
CA ALA A 129 6.23 -10.32 -2.25
C ALA A 129 7.61 -10.84 -2.68
N VAL A 130 8.62 -10.60 -1.85
CA VAL A 130 9.95 -11.20 -2.00
C VAL A 130 9.88 -12.72 -1.80
N GLY A 131 10.62 -13.46 -2.63
CA GLY A 131 10.56 -14.93 -2.73
C GLY A 131 9.81 -15.43 -3.98
N GLY A 132 9.23 -14.53 -4.77
CA GLY A 132 8.39 -14.88 -5.92
C GLY A 132 7.08 -15.55 -5.49
N ASN A 133 6.46 -16.35 -6.35
CA ASN A 133 5.21 -17.07 -6.05
C ASN A 133 5.34 -18.15 -4.95
N ALA A 134 6.54 -18.38 -4.40
CA ALA A 134 6.76 -19.36 -3.35
C ALA A 134 6.19 -18.91 -1.99
N CYS A 135 5.94 -17.61 -1.80
CA CYS A 135 5.36 -17.06 -0.58
C CYS A 135 4.37 -15.92 -0.90
N PRO A 136 3.14 -16.25 -1.36
CA PRO A 136 2.10 -15.24 -1.54
C PRO A 136 1.71 -14.68 -0.16
N GLY A 137 1.98 -13.40 0.11
CA GLY A 137 1.48 -12.73 1.32
C GLY A 137 2.45 -11.86 2.12
N LEU A 138 3.72 -11.69 1.69
CA LEU A 138 4.55 -10.62 2.26
C LEU A 138 4.32 -9.30 1.49
N SER A 139 3.99 -8.23 2.22
CA SER A 139 3.90 -6.86 1.69
C SER A 139 5.13 -6.49 0.84
N PRO A 140 5.02 -5.55 -0.12
CA PRO A 140 6.17 -4.98 -0.82
C PRO A 140 7.13 -4.35 0.20
N ALA A 141 8.18 -5.07 0.56
CA ALA A 141 9.21 -4.57 1.44
C ALA A 141 10.36 -4.06 0.56
N HIS A 142 10.63 -2.77 0.66
CA HIS A 142 11.81 -2.17 0.07
C HIS A 142 13.03 -2.57 0.89
N TYR A 143 13.66 -3.66 0.52
CA TYR A 143 14.86 -4.13 1.20
C TYR A 143 16.08 -3.33 0.72
N ARG A 144 16.52 -2.38 1.54
CA ARG A 144 17.86 -1.81 1.44
C ARG A 144 18.83 -2.74 2.16
N PHE A 145 19.47 -3.64 1.41
CA PHE A 145 20.62 -4.37 1.94
C PHE A 145 21.87 -3.49 1.83
N ARG A 146 22.33 -2.99 2.97
CA ARG A 146 23.68 -2.45 3.15
C ARG A 146 24.42 -3.45 4.03
N ILE A 147 25.21 -4.32 3.41
CA ILE A 147 26.17 -5.15 4.14
C ILE A 147 27.47 -4.32 4.16
N GLN A 148 27.94 -3.97 5.37
CA GLN A 148 29.25 -3.36 5.60
C GLN A 148 30.36 -4.38 5.37
#